data_AF-A0A402AYF2-F1
#
_entry.id   AF-A0A402AYF2-F1
#
_cell.length_a   1.000
_cell.length_b   1.000
_cell.length_c   1.000
_cell.angle_alpha   90.00
_cell.angle_beta   90.00
_cell.angle_gamma   90.00
#
_symmetry.space_group_name_H-M   'P 1'
#
loop_
_entity.id
_entity.type
_entity.pdbx_description
1 polymer ?
#
loop_
_entity_poly.entity_id
_entity_poly.type
_entity_poly.pdbx_seq_one_letter_code
_entity_poly.pdbx_strand_id
1 'polypeptide(L)'
;MAVSYSNLLDQVLNYANRANPYPIYAQMREHPVQLQDDGRYVVSSYELVDAIFHNPQMSVDMRKSKEPTVRVEQEEPGFVFQDPPRHDWLRHQVMSKFTPALINSLQPRLEEIVTELLDAQRANSHMDIVDNFAYPLPVTAICELLGVPRADESKFHAWSSMLIKGTNLGRDAAAVEEAKEGRDHLNHYMEELIDRLQRQPHQDSSRP
;
A
#
# COMPACT_ATOMS: atom_id res chain seq x y z
N MET A 1 35.77 5.80 18.13
CA MET A 1 35.49 5.55 16.70
C MET A 1 33.98 5.46 16.58
N ALA A 2 33.34 6.39 15.87
CA ALA A 2 31.89 6.37 15.70
C ALA A 2 31.55 5.11 14.88
N VAL A 3 30.75 4.22 15.45
CA VAL A 3 30.16 3.12 14.70
C VAL A 3 29.32 3.77 13.60
N SER A 4 29.68 3.55 12.34
CA SER A 4 28.86 3.97 11.20
C SER A 4 27.65 3.04 11.16
N TYR A 5 26.49 3.58 11.55
CA TYR A 5 25.22 2.85 11.62
C TYR A 5 24.48 2.80 10.27
N SER A 6 25.00 3.42 9.22
CA SER A 6 24.42 3.34 7.87
C SER A 6 24.35 1.89 7.35
N ASN A 7 25.28 1.05 7.78
CA ASN A 7 25.32 -0.37 7.45
C ASN A 7 24.06 -1.16 7.90
N LEU A 8 23.42 -0.80 9.02
CA LEU A 8 22.26 -1.58 9.51
C LEU A 8 21.01 -1.35 8.66
N LEU A 9 20.73 -0.12 8.24
CA LEU A 9 19.61 0.16 7.34
C LEU A 9 19.79 -0.53 5.99
N ASP A 10 20.98 -0.49 5.43
CA ASP A 10 21.28 -1.17 4.16
C ASP A 10 21.09 -2.69 4.28
N GLN A 11 21.46 -3.29 5.41
CA GLN A 11 21.18 -4.70 5.69
C GLN A 11 19.69 -4.99 5.79
N VAL A 12 18.88 -4.12 6.41
CA VAL A 12 17.41 -4.28 6.44
C VAL A 12 16.82 -4.22 5.04
N LEU A 13 17.29 -3.30 4.20
CA LEU A 13 16.80 -3.12 2.83
C LEU A 13 17.29 -4.22 1.88
N ASN A 14 18.37 -4.92 2.23
CA ASN A 14 18.89 -6.02 1.42
C ASN A 14 17.91 -7.19 1.36
N TYR A 15 17.56 -7.59 0.13
CA TYR A 15 16.66 -8.70 -0.13
C TYR A 15 17.06 -10.01 0.59
N ALA A 16 18.36 -10.27 0.74
CA ALA A 16 18.87 -11.47 1.41
C ALA A 16 18.42 -11.59 2.88
N ASN A 17 18.09 -10.47 3.53
CA ASN A 17 17.69 -10.44 4.93
C ASN A 17 16.17 -10.41 5.14
N ARG A 18 15.37 -10.30 4.07
CA ARG A 18 13.89 -10.19 4.18
C ARG A 18 13.24 -11.37 4.90
N ALA A 19 13.80 -12.56 4.78
CA ALA A 19 13.26 -13.75 5.45
C ALA A 19 13.44 -13.70 6.98
N ASN A 20 14.44 -12.97 7.48
CA ASN A 20 14.70 -12.85 8.91
C ASN A 20 15.42 -11.52 9.26
N PRO A 21 14.72 -10.37 9.19
CA PRO A 21 15.32 -9.07 9.50
C PRO A 21 15.38 -8.79 11.02
N TYR A 22 14.73 -9.62 11.83
CA TYR A 22 14.56 -9.41 13.27
C TYR A 22 15.87 -9.27 14.07
N PRO A 23 16.95 -10.02 13.78
CA PRO A 23 18.25 -9.82 14.44
C PRO A 23 18.84 -8.43 14.16
N ILE A 24 18.66 -7.91 12.94
CA ILE A 24 19.13 -6.57 12.56
C ILE A 24 18.30 -5.52 13.31
N TYR A 25 16.98 -5.68 13.36
CA TYR A 25 16.13 -4.81 14.17
C TYR A 25 16.50 -4.83 15.66
N ALA A 26 16.96 -5.96 16.19
CA ALA A 26 17.43 -6.04 17.58
C ALA A 26 18.68 -5.17 17.80
N GLN A 27 19.67 -5.26 16.90
CA GLN A 27 20.85 -4.38 16.94
C GLN A 27 20.45 -2.90 16.78
N MET A 28 19.52 -2.61 15.86
CA MET A 28 19.07 -1.24 15.67
C MET A 28 18.39 -0.66 16.92
N ARG A 29 17.74 -1.47 17.76
CA ARG A 29 17.10 -1.01 18.99
C ARG A 29 18.08 -0.70 20.12
N GLU A 30 19.34 -1.18 20.04
CA GLU A 30 20.40 -0.80 21.01
C GLU A 30 20.75 0.69 20.88
N HIS A 31 20.62 1.23 19.67
CA HIS A 31 20.75 2.65 19.36
C HIS A 31 19.52 3.10 18.56
N PRO A 32 18.39 3.37 19.24
CA PRO A 32 17.08 3.42 18.61
C PRO A 32 16.83 4.64 17.72
N VAL A 33 17.75 5.61 17.69
CA VAL A 33 17.78 6.75 16.78
C VAL A 33 19.14 6.80 16.11
N GLN A 34 19.17 6.63 14.80
CA GLN A 34 20.41 6.55 14.01
C GLN A 34 20.40 7.59 12.91
N LEU A 35 21.37 8.51 12.94
CA LEU A 35 21.63 9.44 11.85
C LEU A 35 22.34 8.69 10.72
N GLN A 36 21.78 8.77 9.52
CA GLN A 36 22.34 8.20 8.29
C GLN A 36 23.30 9.19 7.61
N ASP A 37 24.13 8.68 6.70
CA ASP A 37 25.12 9.48 5.97
C ASP A 37 24.47 10.57 5.09
N ASP A 38 23.22 10.36 4.68
CA ASP A 38 22.41 11.32 3.91
C ASP A 38 21.59 12.29 4.79
N GLY A 39 21.83 12.30 6.11
CA GLY A 39 21.17 13.21 7.05
C GLY A 39 19.79 12.76 7.53
N ARG A 40 19.25 11.64 7.02
CA ARG A 40 17.99 11.07 7.51
C ARG A 40 18.18 10.42 8.88
N TYR A 41 17.11 10.40 9.68
CA TYR A 41 17.06 9.63 10.92
C TYR A 41 16.29 8.34 10.71
N VAL A 42 16.81 7.25 11.26
CA VAL A 42 16.10 5.96 11.37
C VAL A 42 15.76 5.74 12.83
N VAL A 43 14.49 5.43 13.09
CA VAL A 43 13.95 5.21 14.43
C VAL A 43 13.41 3.79 14.53
N SER A 44 13.84 3.03 15.55
CA SER A 44 13.59 1.58 15.63
C SER A 44 12.95 1.10 16.95
N SER A 45 12.78 1.99 17.94
CA SER A 45 12.05 1.65 19.16
C SER A 45 10.56 1.92 19.00
N TYR A 46 9.73 1.04 19.58
CA TYR A 46 8.27 1.19 19.58
C TYR A 46 7.84 2.54 20.13
N GLU A 47 8.35 2.93 21.30
CA GLU A 47 7.97 4.16 22.00
C GLU A 47 8.24 5.42 21.16
N LEU A 48 9.38 5.48 20.45
CA LEU A 48 9.72 6.64 19.62
C LEU A 48 8.93 6.64 18.32
N VAL A 49 8.73 5.47 17.70
CA VAL A 49 7.91 5.35 16.49
C VAL A 49 6.46 5.77 16.79
N ASP A 50 5.89 5.31 17.89
CA ASP A 50 4.54 5.70 18.34
C ASP A 50 4.44 7.20 18.63
N ALA A 51 5.43 7.76 19.34
CA ALA A 51 5.49 9.20 19.60
C ALA A 51 5.60 10.04 18.32
N ILE A 52 6.36 9.57 17.30
CA ILE A 52 6.48 10.23 16.00
C ILE A 52 5.16 10.19 15.24
N PHE A 53 4.48 9.05 15.20
CA PHE A 53 3.19 8.92 14.50
C PHE A 53 2.09 9.82 15.08
N HIS A 54 2.16 10.12 16.38
CA HIS A 54 1.20 11.01 17.04
C HIS A 54 1.66 12.47 17.14
N ASN A 55 2.83 12.81 16.61
CA ASN A 55 3.36 14.18 16.68
C ASN A 55 2.83 15.03 15.51
N PRO A 56 2.01 16.07 15.75
CA PRO A 56 1.44 16.91 14.69
C PRO A 56 2.47 17.79 13.97
N GLN A 57 3.71 17.86 14.46
CA GLN A 57 4.82 18.54 13.77
C GLN A 57 5.50 17.65 12.72
N MET A 58 5.24 16.33 12.76
CA MET A 58 5.72 15.41 11.74
C MET A 58 4.77 15.46 10.55
N SER A 59 5.35 15.43 9.35
CA SER A 59 4.61 15.56 8.10
C SER A 59 4.95 14.39 7.19
N VAL A 60 3.92 13.86 6.54
CA VAL A 60 4.06 12.86 5.46
C VAL A 60 4.06 13.52 4.07
N ASP A 61 3.73 14.81 4.00
CA ASP A 61 3.71 15.59 2.77
C ASP A 61 5.14 15.93 2.33
N MET A 62 5.65 15.16 1.37
CA MET A 62 7.02 15.32 0.85
C MET A 62 7.27 16.72 0.26
N ARG A 63 6.23 17.49 -0.11
CA ARG A 63 6.38 18.89 -0.57
C ARG A 63 6.88 19.81 0.53
N LYS A 64 6.70 19.44 1.80
CA LYS A 64 7.21 20.17 2.97
C LYS A 64 8.64 19.76 3.32
N SER A 65 9.19 18.74 2.67
CA SER A 65 10.57 18.33 2.85
C SER A 65 11.53 19.40 2.34
N LYS A 66 12.65 19.57 3.03
CA LYS A 66 13.76 20.43 2.61
C LYS A 66 14.75 19.69 1.68
N GLU A 67 14.54 18.39 1.47
CA GLU A 67 15.41 17.55 0.64
C GLU A 67 15.16 17.79 -0.86
N PRO A 68 16.19 18.16 -1.65
CA PRO A 68 16.05 18.53 -3.06
C PRO A 68 15.80 17.33 -4.00
N THR A 69 15.81 16.10 -3.51
CA THR A 69 15.76 14.86 -4.30
C THR A 69 14.35 14.42 -4.68
N VAL A 70 13.30 15.00 -4.08
CA VAL A 70 11.92 14.67 -4.42
C VAL A 70 11.47 15.66 -5.50
N ARG A 71 11.59 15.28 -6.76
CA ARG A 71 10.73 15.85 -7.81
C ARG A 71 9.30 15.46 -7.44
N VAL A 72 8.65 16.29 -6.63
CA VAL A 72 7.23 16.16 -6.39
C VAL A 72 6.58 16.53 -7.72
N GLU A 73 5.96 15.54 -8.36
CA GLU A 73 5.08 15.80 -9.50
C GLU A 73 4.06 16.88 -9.11
N GLN A 74 3.65 17.69 -10.08
CA GLN A 74 2.72 18.81 -9.87
C GLN A 74 1.28 18.36 -9.51
N GLU A 75 1.07 17.06 -9.26
CA GLU A 75 -0.22 16.46 -8.95
C GLU A 75 -0.48 16.45 -7.45
N GLU A 76 -1.76 16.55 -7.08
CA GLU A 76 -2.20 16.38 -5.69
C GLU A 76 -1.89 14.93 -5.25
N PRO A 77 -1.07 14.74 -4.20
CA PRO A 77 -0.75 13.39 -3.76
C PRO A 77 -1.98 12.75 -3.11
N GLY A 78 -2.09 11.41 -3.20
CA GLY A 78 -3.15 10.66 -2.53
C GLY A 78 -3.22 10.99 -1.03
N PHE A 79 -4.41 10.87 -0.43
CA PHE A 79 -4.65 11.42 0.92
C PHE A 79 -3.73 10.86 2.01
N VAL A 80 -3.15 9.67 1.83
CA VAL A 80 -2.16 9.07 2.76
C VAL A 80 -0.85 9.85 2.85
N PHE A 81 -0.56 10.70 1.86
CA PHE A 81 0.61 11.58 1.81
C PHE A 81 0.22 13.05 2.04
N GLN A 82 -0.91 13.29 2.70
CA GLN A 82 -1.39 14.61 3.06
C GLN A 82 -1.47 14.74 4.58
N ASP A 83 -1.27 15.96 5.09
CA ASP A 83 -1.44 16.27 6.51
C ASP A 83 -2.84 16.87 6.79
N PRO A 84 -3.29 16.93 8.06
CA PRO A 84 -4.42 17.75 8.45
C PRO A 84 -4.30 19.22 7.98
N PRO A 85 -5.42 19.90 7.68
CA PRO A 85 -6.82 19.43 7.78
C PRO A 85 -7.32 18.68 6.53
N ARG A 86 -6.56 18.72 5.43
CA ARG A 86 -7.00 18.13 4.15
C ARG A 86 -7.12 16.61 4.25
N HIS A 87 -6.16 15.95 4.90
CA HIS A 87 -6.22 14.53 5.20
C HIS A 87 -7.51 14.16 5.95
N ASP A 88 -7.86 14.91 7.00
CA ASP A 88 -9.03 14.60 7.84
C ASP A 88 -10.33 14.71 7.05
N TRP A 89 -10.42 15.72 6.18
CA TRP A 89 -11.55 15.89 5.29
C TRP A 89 -11.68 14.71 4.31
N LEU A 90 -10.61 14.35 3.61
CA LEU A 90 -10.61 13.22 2.66
C LEU A 90 -10.90 11.88 3.36
N ARG A 91 -10.24 11.65 4.50
CA ARG A 91 -10.46 10.47 5.34
C ARG A 91 -11.92 10.37 5.77
N HIS A 92 -12.54 11.47 6.17
CA HIS A 92 -13.95 11.46 6.55
C HIS A 92 -14.87 11.03 5.41
N GLN A 93 -14.62 11.48 4.18
CA GLN A 93 -15.39 11.04 3.00
C GLN A 93 -15.29 9.53 2.78
N VAL A 94 -14.07 8.99 2.84
CA VAL A 94 -13.79 7.57 2.54
C VAL A 94 -14.22 6.64 3.68
N MET A 95 -13.96 6.99 4.94
CA MET A 95 -14.19 6.10 6.09
C MET A 95 -15.66 5.78 6.35
N SER A 96 -16.59 6.57 5.80
CA SER A 96 -18.03 6.22 5.81
C SER A 96 -18.33 4.86 5.15
N LYS A 97 -17.42 4.36 4.29
CA LYS A 97 -17.48 3.06 3.61
C LYS A 97 -16.65 1.96 4.29
N PHE A 98 -16.08 2.22 5.46
CA PHE A 98 -15.27 1.25 6.22
C PHE A 98 -15.77 1.14 7.66
N THR A 99 -17.09 1.15 7.86
CA THR A 99 -17.69 1.00 9.19
C THR A 99 -17.63 -0.47 9.64
N PRO A 100 -17.56 -0.75 10.96
CA PRO A 100 -17.60 -2.13 11.46
C PRO A 100 -18.79 -2.93 10.93
N ALA A 101 -19.97 -2.30 10.82
CA ALA A 101 -21.16 -2.95 10.28
C ALA A 101 -20.99 -3.39 8.82
N LEU A 102 -20.45 -2.51 7.97
CA LEU A 102 -20.22 -2.81 6.56
C LEU A 102 -19.11 -3.87 6.39
N ILE A 103 -18.02 -3.77 7.15
CA ILE A 103 -16.96 -4.78 7.12
C ILE A 103 -17.47 -6.15 7.58
N ASN A 104 -18.29 -6.19 8.63
CA ASN A 104 -18.89 -7.45 9.08
C ASN A 104 -19.86 -8.04 8.05
N SER A 105 -20.58 -7.20 7.27
CA SER A 105 -21.42 -7.71 6.18
C SER A 105 -20.62 -8.31 5.01
N LEU A 106 -19.33 -8.00 4.87
CA LEU A 106 -18.47 -8.61 3.85
C LEU A 106 -18.01 -10.02 4.24
N GLN A 107 -18.14 -10.44 5.50
CA GLN A 107 -17.63 -11.73 5.96
C GLN A 107 -18.14 -12.92 5.12
N PRO A 108 -19.46 -13.08 4.86
CA PRO A 108 -19.94 -14.19 4.04
C PRO A 108 -19.30 -14.21 2.64
N ARG A 109 -19.14 -13.03 2.03
CA ARG A 109 -18.52 -12.93 0.70
C ARG A 109 -17.04 -13.28 0.73
N LEU A 110 -16.30 -12.86 1.76
CA LEU A 110 -14.91 -13.26 1.93
C LEU A 110 -14.77 -14.78 2.14
N GLU A 111 -15.69 -15.41 2.86
CA GLU A 111 -15.73 -16.87 3.02
C GLU A 111 -15.99 -17.58 1.68
N GLU A 112 -16.85 -17.02 0.83
CA GLU A 112 -17.06 -17.51 -0.54
C GLU A 112 -15.80 -17.38 -1.39
N ILE A 113 -15.12 -16.22 -1.39
CA ILE A 113 -13.87 -16.02 -2.14
C ILE A 113 -12.81 -17.02 -1.69
N VAL A 114 -12.64 -17.21 -0.37
CA VAL A 114 -11.75 -18.22 0.19
C VAL A 114 -12.10 -19.61 -0.32
N THR A 115 -13.39 -19.96 -0.32
CA THR A 115 -13.87 -21.26 -0.81
C THR A 115 -13.60 -21.43 -2.30
N GLU A 116 -13.89 -20.43 -3.13
CA GLU A 116 -13.63 -20.43 -4.58
C GLU A 116 -12.14 -20.67 -4.88
N LEU A 117 -11.24 -19.99 -4.16
CA LEU A 117 -9.79 -20.11 -4.32
C LEU A 117 -9.27 -21.50 -3.93
N LEU A 118 -9.78 -22.06 -2.82
CA LEU A 118 -9.42 -23.41 -2.39
C LEU A 118 -10.00 -24.47 -3.33
N ASP A 119 -11.22 -24.28 -3.81
CA ASP A 119 -11.91 -25.19 -4.71
C ASP A 119 -11.22 -25.29 -6.07
N ALA A 120 -10.70 -24.17 -6.59
CA ALA A 120 -9.90 -24.13 -7.81
C ALA A 120 -8.63 -25.00 -7.74
N GLN A 121 -8.14 -25.29 -6.53
CA GLN A 121 -6.93 -26.07 -6.30
C GLN A 121 -7.20 -27.54 -5.93
N ARG A 122 -8.46 -27.97 -5.79
CA ARG A 122 -8.82 -29.34 -5.35
C ARG A 122 -8.27 -30.47 -6.21
N ALA A 123 -8.13 -30.24 -7.52
CA ALA A 123 -7.60 -31.24 -8.44
C ALA A 123 -6.06 -31.30 -8.44
N ASN A 124 -5.39 -30.31 -7.83
CA ASN A 124 -3.95 -30.22 -7.79
C ASN A 124 -3.42 -30.92 -6.53
N SER A 125 -2.36 -31.71 -6.70
CA SER A 125 -1.67 -32.34 -5.56
C SER A 125 -0.79 -31.37 -4.77
N HIS A 126 -0.53 -30.19 -5.35
CA HIS A 126 0.30 -29.13 -4.80
C HIS A 126 -0.36 -27.78 -5.07
N MET A 127 -0.23 -26.85 -4.13
CA MET A 127 -0.72 -25.49 -4.24
C MET A 127 0.39 -24.53 -3.81
N ASP A 128 0.72 -23.56 -4.67
CA ASP A 128 1.49 -22.40 -4.23
C ASP A 128 0.55 -21.47 -3.46
N ILE A 129 0.74 -21.39 -2.14
CA ILE A 129 -0.13 -20.60 -1.26
C ILE A 129 -0.09 -19.10 -1.59
N VAL A 130 1.04 -18.59 -2.10
CA VAL A 130 1.17 -17.17 -2.40
C VAL A 130 0.37 -16.85 -3.66
N ASP A 131 0.71 -17.50 -4.76
CA ASP A 131 0.15 -17.18 -6.07
C ASP A 131 -1.32 -17.63 -6.21
N ASN A 132 -1.71 -18.74 -5.58
CA ASN A 132 -3.05 -19.30 -5.73
C ASN A 132 -4.04 -18.86 -4.64
N PHE A 133 -3.59 -18.27 -3.53
CA PHE A 133 -4.48 -17.95 -2.40
C PHE A 133 -4.21 -16.59 -1.76
N ALA A 134 -3.03 -16.39 -1.16
CA ALA A 134 -2.73 -15.22 -0.35
C ALA A 134 -2.72 -13.93 -1.16
N TYR A 135 -2.36 -14.01 -2.44
CA TYR A 135 -2.37 -12.88 -3.35
C TYR A 135 -3.73 -12.62 -4.01
N PRO A 136 -4.43 -13.62 -4.60
CA PRO A 136 -5.76 -13.41 -5.17
C PRO A 136 -6.79 -12.91 -4.16
N LEU A 137 -6.79 -13.44 -2.93
CA LEU A 137 -7.81 -13.12 -1.92
C LEU A 137 -7.98 -11.60 -1.66
N PRO A 138 -6.94 -10.85 -1.24
CA PRO A 138 -7.07 -9.41 -1.00
C PRO A 138 -7.34 -8.62 -2.29
N VAL A 139 -6.86 -9.08 -3.45
CA VAL A 139 -7.09 -8.42 -4.75
C VAL A 139 -8.55 -8.50 -5.16
N THR A 140 -9.15 -9.70 -5.12
CA THR A 140 -10.58 -9.87 -5.42
C THR A 140 -11.43 -9.09 -4.42
N ALA A 141 -11.10 -9.14 -3.12
CA ALA A 141 -11.84 -8.40 -2.10
C ALA A 141 -11.84 -6.88 -2.33
N ILE A 142 -10.69 -6.28 -2.66
CA ILE A 142 -10.63 -4.83 -2.92
C ILE A 142 -11.29 -4.46 -4.25
N CYS A 143 -11.18 -5.29 -5.28
CA CYS A 143 -11.87 -5.08 -6.55
C CYS A 143 -13.38 -5.09 -6.38
N GLU A 144 -13.94 -6.05 -5.62
CA GLU A 144 -15.37 -6.08 -5.30
C GLU A 144 -15.80 -4.85 -4.51
N LEU A 145 -15.03 -4.43 -3.50
CA LEU A 145 -15.33 -3.23 -2.72
C LEU A 145 -15.35 -1.94 -3.58
N LEU A 146 -14.47 -1.87 -4.58
CA LEU A 146 -14.36 -0.74 -5.50
C LEU A 146 -15.37 -0.81 -6.67
N GLY A 147 -16.13 -1.90 -6.80
CA GLY A 147 -17.03 -2.13 -7.92
C GLY A 147 -16.32 -2.45 -9.23
N VAL A 148 -15.07 -2.91 -9.17
CA VAL A 148 -14.30 -3.36 -10.34
C VAL A 148 -14.88 -4.69 -10.83
N PRO A 149 -15.36 -4.80 -12.07
CA PRO A 149 -15.87 -6.06 -12.60
C PRO A 149 -14.80 -7.16 -12.61
N ARG A 150 -15.20 -8.40 -12.31
CA ARG A 150 -14.31 -9.58 -12.27
C ARG A 150 -13.44 -9.76 -13.52
N ALA A 151 -13.96 -9.37 -14.69
CA ALA A 151 -13.23 -9.44 -15.96
C ALA A 151 -12.03 -8.47 -16.04
N ASP A 152 -12.04 -7.40 -15.26
CA ASP A 152 -11.00 -6.38 -15.22
C ASP A 152 -10.03 -6.53 -14.04
N GLU A 153 -10.28 -7.44 -13.09
CA GLU A 153 -9.42 -7.66 -11.91
C GLU A 153 -7.94 -7.79 -12.26
N SER A 154 -7.62 -8.60 -13.28
CA SER A 154 -6.23 -8.82 -13.73
C SER A 154 -5.53 -7.54 -14.21
N LYS A 155 -6.27 -6.63 -14.86
CA LYS A 155 -5.74 -5.35 -15.34
C LYS A 155 -5.52 -4.40 -14.17
N PHE A 156 -6.55 -4.24 -13.33
CA PHE A 156 -6.49 -3.41 -12.13
C PHE A 156 -5.32 -3.81 -11.24
N HIS A 157 -5.15 -5.11 -11.08
CA HIS A 157 -4.06 -5.72 -10.35
C HIS A 157 -2.68 -5.38 -10.93
N ALA A 158 -2.49 -5.53 -12.25
CA ALA A 158 -1.23 -5.22 -12.92
C ALA A 158 -0.85 -3.75 -12.73
N TRP A 159 -1.78 -2.83 -12.94
CA TRP A 159 -1.54 -1.39 -12.78
C TRP A 159 -1.27 -0.99 -11.32
N SER A 160 -1.96 -1.59 -10.36
CA SER A 160 -1.70 -1.40 -8.93
C SER A 160 -0.30 -1.88 -8.54
N SER A 161 0.13 -3.02 -9.06
CA SER A 161 1.48 -3.55 -8.84
C SER A 161 2.57 -2.63 -9.39
N MET A 162 2.36 -2.04 -10.58
CA MET A 162 3.24 -1.01 -11.15
C MET A 162 3.35 0.20 -10.22
N LEU A 163 2.21 0.70 -9.73
CA LEU A 163 2.15 1.85 -8.81
C LEU A 163 2.93 1.60 -7.50
N ILE A 164 2.77 0.42 -6.90
CA ILE A 164 3.43 0.07 -5.63
C ILE A 164 4.95 0.06 -5.76
N LYS A 165 5.49 -0.43 -6.90
CA LYS A 165 6.95 -0.44 -7.14
C LYS A 165 7.57 0.95 -7.00
N GLY A 166 6.85 2.00 -7.41
CA GLY A 166 7.26 3.40 -7.29
C GLY A 166 7.29 3.94 -5.86
N THR A 167 6.74 3.22 -4.88
CA THR A 167 6.76 3.63 -3.47
C THR A 167 7.93 3.04 -2.69
N ASN A 168 8.66 2.07 -3.26
CA ASN A 168 9.79 1.42 -2.62
C ASN A 168 10.94 2.41 -2.32
N LEU A 169 11.62 2.18 -1.18
CA LEU A 169 12.89 2.82 -0.88
C LEU A 169 13.97 2.28 -1.82
N GLY A 170 14.81 3.18 -2.36
CA GLY A 170 15.87 2.81 -3.31
C GLY A 170 15.37 2.51 -4.73
N ARG A 171 14.17 2.95 -5.10
CA ARG A 171 13.63 2.85 -6.47
C ARG A 171 14.56 3.53 -7.49
N ASP A 172 14.68 2.93 -8.66
CA ASP A 172 15.38 3.51 -9.81
C ASP A 172 14.43 4.32 -10.71
N ALA A 173 14.99 4.97 -11.74
CA ALA A 173 14.21 5.77 -12.68
C ALA A 173 13.18 4.93 -13.46
N ALA A 174 13.48 3.66 -13.74
CA ALA A 174 12.58 2.78 -14.46
C ALA A 174 11.35 2.43 -13.61
N ALA A 175 11.52 2.13 -12.33
CA ALA A 175 10.43 1.89 -11.40
C ALA A 175 9.56 3.14 -11.17
N VAL A 176 10.14 4.34 -11.28
CA VAL A 176 9.37 5.60 -11.23
C VAL A 176 8.50 5.77 -12.47
N GLU A 177 9.03 5.51 -13.66
CA GLU A 177 8.27 5.60 -14.91
C GLU A 177 7.17 4.53 -14.96
N GLU A 178 7.48 3.28 -14.60
CA GLU A 178 6.50 2.20 -14.52
C GLU A 178 5.35 2.56 -13.56
N ALA A 179 5.66 3.15 -12.39
CA ALA A 179 4.64 3.57 -11.44
C ALA A 179 3.77 4.71 -11.97
N LYS A 180 4.32 5.58 -12.83
CA LYS A 180 3.57 6.65 -13.49
C LYS A 180 2.60 6.08 -14.53
N GLU A 181 3.07 5.18 -15.39
CA GLU A 181 2.22 4.47 -16.35
C GLU A 181 1.07 3.71 -15.65
N GLY A 182 1.39 2.99 -14.56
CA GLY A 182 0.39 2.30 -13.75
C GLY A 182 -0.65 3.25 -13.14
N ARG A 183 -0.22 4.44 -12.72
CA ARG A 183 -1.11 5.49 -12.22
C ARG A 183 -2.04 6.01 -13.31
N ASP A 184 -1.51 6.34 -14.48
CA ASP A 184 -2.28 6.88 -15.60
C ASP A 184 -3.37 5.89 -16.04
N HIS A 185 -3.02 4.60 -16.13
CA HIS A 185 -3.99 3.54 -16.42
C HIS A 185 -5.07 3.41 -15.34
N LEU A 186 -4.70 3.44 -14.06
CA LEU A 186 -5.67 3.39 -12.96
C LEU A 186 -6.59 4.60 -12.96
N ASN A 187 -6.05 5.81 -13.11
CA ASN A 187 -6.85 7.04 -13.12
C ASN A 187 -7.88 7.00 -14.25
N HIS A 188 -7.44 6.69 -15.46
CA HIS A 188 -8.32 6.58 -16.62
C HIS A 188 -9.41 5.51 -16.40
N TYR A 189 -9.03 4.34 -15.91
CA TYR A 189 -9.99 3.26 -15.63
C TYR A 189 -11.01 3.65 -14.55
N MET A 190 -10.56 4.31 -13.48
CA MET A 190 -11.42 4.74 -12.39
C MET A 190 -12.40 5.83 -12.84
N GLU A 191 -11.98 6.76 -13.70
CA GLU A 191 -12.89 7.74 -14.32
C GLU A 191 -14.01 7.03 -15.12
N GLU A 192 -13.65 6.07 -15.97
CA GLU A 192 -14.63 5.28 -16.73
C GLU A 192 -15.55 4.45 -15.83
N LEU A 193 -15.01 3.89 -14.75
CA LEU A 193 -15.79 3.12 -13.78
C LEU A 193 -16.77 4.02 -13.02
N ILE A 194 -16.34 5.19 -12.57
CA ILE A 194 -17.21 6.17 -11.90
C ILE A 194 -18.35 6.59 -12.86
N ASP A 195 -18.03 6.91 -14.11
CA ASP A 195 -19.01 7.25 -15.14
C ASP A 195 -20.05 6.13 -15.35
N ARG A 196 -19.60 4.87 -15.40
CA ARG A 196 -20.50 3.71 -15.50
C ARG A 196 -21.41 3.59 -14.28
N LEU A 197 -20.85 3.66 -13.08
CA LEU A 197 -21.59 3.53 -11.83
C LEU A 197 -22.60 4.67 -11.63
N GLN A 198 -22.29 5.89 -12.09
CA GLN A 198 -23.22 7.02 -12.05
C GLN A 198 -24.39 6.85 -13.04
N ARG A 199 -24.16 6.24 -14.21
CA ARG A 199 -25.20 5.99 -15.22
C ARG A 199 -26.10 4.81 -14.86
N GLN A 200 -25.59 3.82 -14.10
CA GLN A 200 -26.30 2.59 -13.74
C GLN A 200 -26.17 2.24 -12.25
N PRO A 201 -26.64 3.10 -11.32
CA PRO A 201 -26.41 2.93 -9.88
C PRO A 201 -27.01 1.65 -9.27
N HIS A 202 -27.94 0.99 -9.97
CA HIS A 202 -28.69 -0.17 -9.47
C HIS A 202 -28.35 -1.52 -10.13
N GLN A 203 -27.60 -1.54 -11.23
CA GLN A 203 -27.27 -2.81 -11.92
C GLN A 203 -26.05 -3.53 -11.33
N ASP A 204 -25.10 -2.78 -10.74
CA ASP A 204 -23.92 -3.37 -10.08
C ASP A 204 -24.04 -3.49 -8.55
N SER A 205 -25.04 -2.86 -7.92
CA SER A 205 -25.36 -3.05 -6.48
C SER A 205 -26.23 -4.29 -6.21
N SER A 206 -26.46 -5.10 -7.25
CA SER A 206 -27.27 -6.31 -7.20
C SER A 206 -26.43 -7.54 -7.52
N ARG A 207 -25.45 -7.87 -6.68
CA ARG A 207 -24.97 -9.26 -6.53
C ARG A 207 -24.74 -9.49 -5.03
N PRO A 208 -25.20 -10.65 -4.54
CA PRO A 208 -25.91 -10.84 -3.28
C PRO A 208 -25.23 -10.29 -2.03
#